data_AF-A0A9P0QLG9-F1
#
_entry.id   AF-A0A9P0QLG9-F1
#
_cell.length_a   1.000
_cell.length_b   1.000
_cell.length_c   1.000
_cell.angle_alpha   90.00
_cell.angle_beta   90.00
_cell.angle_gamma   90.00
#
_symmetry.space_group_name_H-M   'P 1'
#
loop_
_entity.id
_entity.type
_entity.pdbx_description
1 polymer ?
#
loop_
_entity_poly.entity_id
_entity_poly.type
_entity_poly.pdbx_seq_one_letter_code
_entity_poly.pdbx_strand_id
1 'polypeptide(L)'
;MMIRSVIGLPNPVRIASSIRLLSSSAKCLKGKTDSSTSSASSSTDEKVDQHLKFLSQFYTPDLLQSIQITESLLTPQQLLAIQKRGHEGKAKSPPKDLHNDYSLNDPKWSESIVYPNQASNKSPYFKIPLNQAPDRTDLVLRFKDAGAGDDKKNNRQNRINERQETVKGLSNLTGLEPAYINRLYVRPIVMKRVSCQTSKGKIPNFYALTIVGDKKGMIGLGEGKSRHGMRTALGKAHWNAVKNLTPISRYEDRTIIGDIDYKFHAVKLFLKSAPSGFGLRVNPNIFEVCQAAGIKDLAGKVYKSRNPMNVVKGFVEALTTQRSLEDLASGRGKKLVDLRKVYYSA
;
A
#
# COMPACT_ATOMS: atom_id res chain seq x y z
N MET A 1 37.20 36.00 -17.81
CA MET A 1 38.10 36.15 -16.64
C MET A 1 37.84 34.96 -15.71
N MET A 2 38.80 34.13 -15.29
CA MET A 2 39.99 34.42 -14.46
C MET A 2 39.57 35.06 -13.10
N ILE A 3 39.93 34.57 -11.90
CA ILE A 3 41.08 33.74 -11.46
C ILE A 3 40.75 32.93 -10.16
N ARG A 4 41.60 31.90 -9.92
CA ARG A 4 41.98 31.09 -8.71
C ARG A 4 41.63 31.64 -7.29
N SER A 5 41.61 30.86 -6.19
CA SER A 5 42.66 29.91 -5.72
C SER A 5 42.20 28.92 -4.61
N VAL A 6 42.63 27.64 -4.63
CA VAL A 6 43.72 26.96 -3.82
C VAL A 6 43.41 26.93 -2.30
N ILE A 7 43.31 25.79 -1.60
CA ILE A 7 44.29 24.73 -1.22
C ILE A 7 43.56 23.34 -1.17
N GLY A 8 44.15 22.14 -1.26
CA GLY A 8 45.53 21.66 -1.50
C GLY A 8 45.91 20.40 -0.66
N LEU A 9 46.39 19.31 -1.29
CA LEU A 9 46.89 18.06 -0.66
C LEU A 9 48.07 17.46 -1.49
N PRO A 10 48.96 16.63 -0.91
CA PRO A 10 50.28 16.33 -1.49
C PRO A 10 50.32 15.24 -2.57
N ASN A 11 51.30 15.36 -3.48
CA ASN A 11 51.54 14.43 -4.59
C ASN A 11 52.21 13.12 -4.16
N PRO A 12 51.81 11.97 -4.71
CA PRO A 12 52.71 10.87 -5.03
C PRO A 12 53.27 11.02 -6.45
N VAL A 13 54.58 10.80 -6.55
CA VAL A 13 55.50 10.97 -7.68
C VAL A 13 54.98 10.45 -9.04
N ARG A 14 55.11 11.28 -10.10
CA ARG A 14 55.11 10.79 -11.49
C ARG A 14 56.31 9.86 -11.72
N ILE A 15 56.08 8.56 -11.86
CA ILE A 15 57.05 7.71 -12.56
C ILE A 15 56.76 7.83 -14.05
N ALA A 16 57.68 8.45 -14.77
CA ALA A 16 57.54 8.67 -16.20
C ALA A 16 57.60 7.35 -16.98
N SER A 17 56.86 7.31 -18.09
CA SER A 17 57.04 6.34 -19.16
C SER A 17 58.50 6.34 -19.63
N SER A 18 59.28 5.38 -19.16
CA SER A 18 60.68 5.17 -19.55
C SER A 18 60.98 3.70 -19.79
N ILE A 19 60.20 3.08 -20.68
CA ILE A 19 60.74 2.00 -21.52
C ILE A 19 61.75 2.67 -22.47
N ARG A 20 62.92 3.02 -21.93
CA ARG A 20 64.10 3.29 -22.73
C ARG A 20 64.61 1.95 -23.22
N LEU A 21 64.63 1.78 -24.52
CA LEU A 21 65.47 0.80 -25.19
C LEU A 21 66.92 1.00 -24.71
N LEU A 22 67.41 0.09 -23.88
CA LEU A 22 68.85 -0.13 -23.72
C LEU A 22 69.22 -1.40 -24.48
N SER A 23 69.44 -1.18 -25.77
CA SER A 23 70.12 -2.09 -26.68
C SER A 23 71.60 -2.25 -26.27
N SER A 24 71.87 -3.10 -25.28
CA SER A 24 73.18 -3.67 -24.95
C SER A 24 72.96 -4.78 -23.91
N SER A 25 73.28 -6.06 -24.15
CA SER A 25 74.34 -6.58 -24.99
C SER A 25 73.87 -7.78 -25.85
N ALA A 26 74.01 -7.66 -27.16
CA ALA A 26 74.02 -8.80 -28.08
C ALA A 26 75.46 -9.02 -28.55
N LYS A 27 76.24 -9.80 -27.78
CA LYS A 27 77.54 -10.41 -28.16
C LYS A 27 77.98 -11.39 -27.07
N CYS A 28 78.53 -12.53 -27.50
CA CYS A 28 78.63 -13.80 -26.76
C CYS A 28 77.25 -14.37 -26.38
N LEU A 29 76.89 -15.61 -26.72
CA LEU A 29 77.71 -16.77 -27.12
C LEU A 29 77.35 -17.30 -28.51
N LYS A 30 78.37 -17.47 -29.36
CA LYS A 30 78.30 -18.29 -30.57
C LYS A 30 79.06 -19.58 -30.26
N GLY A 31 78.34 -20.70 -30.15
CA GLY A 31 78.87 -22.07 -30.12
C GLY A 31 79.91 -22.42 -29.05
N LYS A 32 79.51 -23.25 -28.09
CA LYS A 32 80.29 -24.44 -27.75
C LYS A 32 79.40 -25.52 -27.15
N THR A 33 79.59 -26.74 -27.63
CA THR A 33 79.24 -27.95 -26.91
C THR A 33 80.15 -28.11 -25.69
N ASP A 34 79.81 -29.08 -24.84
CA ASP A 34 80.64 -29.71 -23.81
C ASP A 34 80.55 -29.16 -22.37
N SER A 35 80.12 -30.09 -21.52
CA SER A 35 80.31 -30.26 -20.07
C SER A 35 80.79 -29.11 -19.17
N SER A 36 80.01 -28.92 -18.10
CA SER A 36 80.39 -28.53 -16.72
C SER A 36 81.08 -27.18 -16.47
N THR A 37 80.37 -26.26 -15.79
CA THR A 37 80.83 -25.69 -14.50
C THR A 37 79.72 -24.91 -13.79
N SER A 38 79.67 -25.03 -12.46
CA SER A 38 78.57 -24.59 -11.59
C SER A 38 78.87 -23.28 -10.85
N SER A 39 78.76 -22.14 -11.55
CA SER A 39 79.00 -20.82 -10.92
C SER A 39 78.17 -19.66 -11.49
N ALA A 40 77.17 -19.93 -12.32
CA ALA A 40 76.25 -18.91 -12.86
C ALA A 40 74.88 -18.88 -12.15
N SER A 41 74.53 -19.91 -11.37
CA SER A 41 73.20 -20.08 -10.79
C SER A 41 72.92 -19.13 -9.62
N SER A 42 73.91 -18.84 -8.76
CA SER A 42 73.69 -18.02 -7.54
C SER A 42 72.98 -16.67 -7.83
N SER A 43 73.41 -15.95 -8.85
CA SER A 43 72.83 -14.64 -9.21
C SER A 43 71.44 -14.69 -9.87
N THR A 44 71.03 -15.86 -10.38
CA THR A 44 69.66 -16.10 -10.87
C THR A 44 68.77 -16.58 -9.74
N ASP A 45 69.28 -17.47 -8.89
CA ASP A 45 68.58 -18.05 -7.75
C ASP A 45 68.23 -16.96 -6.73
N GLU A 46 69.17 -16.06 -6.41
CA GLU A 46 68.93 -14.87 -5.57
C GLU A 46 67.79 -13.96 -6.07
N LYS A 47 67.59 -13.86 -7.40
CA LYS A 47 66.51 -13.06 -7.99
C LYS A 47 65.17 -13.78 -7.98
N VAL A 48 65.18 -15.10 -8.16
CA VAL A 48 63.99 -15.94 -8.00
C VAL A 48 63.51 -15.87 -6.55
N ASP A 49 64.41 -15.99 -5.58
CA ASP A 49 64.09 -15.87 -4.15
C ASP A 49 63.52 -14.49 -3.81
N GLN A 50 64.05 -13.40 -4.38
CA GLN A 50 63.50 -12.05 -4.21
C GLN A 50 62.10 -11.91 -4.82
N HIS A 51 61.84 -12.50 -5.99
CA HIS A 51 60.54 -12.51 -6.66
C HIS A 51 59.49 -13.30 -5.86
N LEU A 52 59.82 -14.51 -5.41
CA LEU A 52 58.94 -15.33 -4.57
C LEU A 52 58.66 -14.64 -3.21
N LYS A 53 59.67 -13.99 -2.62
CA LYS A 53 59.54 -13.18 -1.40
C LYS A 53 58.69 -11.91 -1.60
N PHE A 54 58.61 -11.38 -2.82
CA PHE A 54 57.67 -10.30 -3.15
C PHE A 54 56.24 -10.84 -3.30
N LEU A 55 56.04 -11.91 -4.08
CA LEU A 55 54.71 -12.52 -4.30
C LEU A 55 54.06 -13.02 -3.00
N SER A 56 54.85 -13.58 -2.07
CA SER A 56 54.36 -14.04 -0.76
C SER A 56 53.77 -12.94 0.14
N GLN A 57 53.95 -11.66 -0.20
CA GLN A 57 53.32 -10.54 0.51
C GLN A 57 51.84 -10.36 0.12
N PHE A 58 51.42 -10.94 -1.02
CA PHE A 58 50.09 -10.74 -1.61
C PHE A 58 49.30 -12.04 -1.80
N TYR A 59 49.97 -13.19 -1.96
CA TYR A 59 49.35 -14.47 -2.30
C TYR A 59 49.49 -15.53 -1.21
N THR A 60 48.51 -16.44 -1.14
CA THR A 60 48.58 -17.65 -0.30
C THR A 60 49.65 -18.63 -0.81
N PRO A 61 50.20 -19.51 0.04
CA PRO A 61 51.22 -20.48 -0.39
C PRO A 61 50.76 -21.39 -1.53
N ASP A 62 49.49 -21.82 -1.52
CA ASP A 62 48.90 -22.66 -2.55
C ASP A 62 48.84 -21.94 -3.92
N LEU A 63 48.48 -20.65 -3.93
CA LEU A 63 48.48 -19.83 -5.14
C LEU A 63 49.92 -19.57 -5.61
N LEU A 64 50.85 -19.28 -4.70
CA LEU A 64 52.27 -19.07 -5.00
C LEU A 64 52.87 -20.31 -5.71
N GLN A 65 52.56 -21.52 -5.23
CA GLN A 65 52.97 -22.76 -5.91
C GLN A 65 52.41 -22.85 -7.35
N SER A 66 51.14 -22.51 -7.56
CA SER A 66 50.54 -22.54 -8.90
C SER A 66 51.09 -21.46 -9.85
N ILE A 67 51.43 -20.27 -9.32
CA ILE A 67 52.11 -19.21 -10.06
C ILE A 67 53.51 -19.68 -10.48
N GLN A 68 54.28 -20.25 -9.56
CA GLN A 68 55.62 -20.77 -9.84
C GLN A 68 55.60 -21.86 -10.94
N ILE A 69 54.65 -22.80 -10.87
CA ILE A 69 54.43 -23.80 -11.93
C ILE A 69 54.13 -23.10 -13.26
N THR A 70 53.24 -22.11 -13.27
CA THR A 70 52.84 -21.37 -14.48
C THR A 70 54.02 -20.61 -15.11
N GLU A 71 54.83 -19.91 -14.29
CA GLU A 71 56.02 -19.19 -14.75
C GLU A 71 57.11 -20.12 -15.29
N SER A 72 57.24 -21.34 -14.74
CA SER A 72 58.18 -22.34 -15.28
C SER A 72 57.77 -22.91 -16.66
N LEU A 73 56.47 -22.87 -16.97
CA LEU A 73 55.92 -23.42 -18.22
C LEU A 73 55.77 -22.38 -19.33
N LEU A 74 55.61 -21.10 -18.98
CA LEU A 74 55.32 -20.02 -19.92
C LEU A 74 56.40 -18.94 -19.91
N THR A 75 57.02 -18.71 -21.07
CA THR A 75 57.93 -17.56 -21.23
C THR A 75 57.16 -16.24 -21.34
N PRO A 76 57.72 -15.10 -20.88
CA PRO A 76 57.06 -13.80 -20.99
C PRO A 76 56.69 -13.41 -22.44
N GLN A 77 57.50 -13.83 -23.41
CA GLN A 77 57.25 -13.60 -24.83
C GLN A 77 56.05 -14.41 -25.34
N GLN A 78 55.89 -15.67 -24.91
CA GLN A 78 54.70 -16.46 -25.23
C GLN A 78 53.45 -15.83 -24.64
N LEU A 79 53.50 -15.37 -23.38
CA LEU A 79 52.36 -14.77 -22.68
C LEU A 79 51.89 -13.46 -23.36
N LEU A 80 52.82 -12.60 -23.78
CA LEU A 80 52.53 -11.41 -24.60
C LEU A 80 52.05 -11.77 -26.02
N ALA A 81 52.49 -12.90 -26.58
CA ALA A 81 52.05 -13.41 -27.87
C ALA A 81 50.67 -14.10 -27.83
N ILE A 82 50.03 -14.25 -26.66
CA ILE A 82 48.62 -14.65 -26.52
C ILE A 82 47.73 -13.50 -27.03
N GLN A 83 47.71 -13.33 -28.35
CA GLN A 83 46.69 -12.54 -29.02
C GLN A 83 45.32 -13.15 -28.71
N LYS A 84 44.29 -12.29 -28.56
CA LYS A 84 42.89 -12.68 -28.37
C LYS A 84 42.28 -13.30 -29.66
N ARG A 85 42.90 -14.36 -30.19
CA ARG A 85 42.50 -15.12 -31.38
C ARG A 85 41.32 -16.04 -31.08
N GLY A 86 40.23 -15.45 -30.59
CA GLY A 86 38.92 -16.03 -30.84
C GLY A 86 38.61 -15.84 -32.31
N HIS A 87 38.74 -16.88 -33.12
CA HIS A 87 38.17 -16.91 -34.47
C HIS A 87 36.66 -16.59 -34.32
N GLU A 88 36.25 -15.43 -34.83
CA GLU A 88 34.89 -14.89 -34.70
C GLU A 88 34.33 -14.63 -33.29
N GLY A 89 35.17 -14.35 -32.27
CA GLY A 89 34.72 -13.65 -31.04
C GLY A 89 33.60 -14.30 -30.18
N LYS A 90 33.30 -15.59 -30.38
CA LYS A 90 32.17 -16.31 -29.75
C LYS A 90 32.41 -16.79 -28.32
N ALA A 91 33.67 -16.82 -27.85
CA ALA A 91 34.01 -17.17 -26.47
C ALA A 91 34.87 -16.07 -25.82
N LYS A 92 34.44 -15.59 -24.66
CA LYS A 92 35.20 -14.69 -23.77
C LYS A 92 35.47 -15.47 -22.49
N SER A 93 36.69 -16.00 -22.34
CA SER A 93 37.09 -16.78 -21.17
C SER A 93 37.37 -15.92 -19.92
N PRO A 94 38.06 -14.76 -20.00
CA PRO A 94 38.11 -13.83 -18.88
C PRO A 94 36.92 -12.84 -18.92
N PRO A 95 36.46 -12.33 -17.76
CA PRO A 95 35.57 -11.17 -17.72
C PRO A 95 36.31 -9.90 -18.18
N LYS A 96 35.58 -8.79 -18.30
CA LYS A 96 36.07 -7.56 -18.93
C LYS A 96 37.01 -6.74 -18.05
N ASP A 97 36.94 -6.92 -16.74
CA ASP A 97 37.61 -6.04 -15.78
C ASP A 97 39.07 -6.45 -15.63
N LEU A 98 39.96 -5.68 -16.27
CA LEU A 98 41.38 -5.98 -16.44
C LEU A 98 42.21 -5.89 -15.14
N HIS A 99 41.56 -5.68 -13.99
CA HIS A 99 42.18 -5.43 -12.68
C HIS A 99 41.65 -6.37 -11.58
N ASN A 100 40.81 -7.35 -11.93
CA ASN A 100 40.28 -8.30 -10.95
C ASN A 100 41.21 -9.51 -10.83
N ASP A 101 41.76 -9.69 -9.63
CA ASP A 101 42.57 -10.85 -9.26
C ASP A 101 41.68 -11.87 -8.52
N TYR A 102 41.68 -13.12 -8.98
CA TYR A 102 40.80 -14.19 -8.46
C TYR A 102 41.33 -14.87 -7.20
N SER A 103 42.38 -14.31 -6.59
CA SER A 103 42.87 -14.70 -5.26
C SER A 103 41.84 -14.48 -4.15
N LEU A 104 40.89 -13.55 -4.33
CA LEU A 104 39.82 -13.24 -3.37
C LEU A 104 38.44 -13.71 -3.87
N ASN A 105 37.69 -14.35 -2.98
CA ASN A 105 36.35 -14.89 -3.28
C ASN A 105 35.27 -13.80 -3.03
N ASP A 106 34.76 -13.16 -4.08
CA ASP A 106 33.70 -12.13 -3.94
C ASP A 106 32.35 -12.79 -3.58
N PRO A 107 31.75 -12.52 -2.40
CA PRO A 107 30.51 -13.16 -1.96
C PRO A 107 29.30 -12.95 -2.88
N LYS A 108 29.37 -11.99 -3.81
CA LYS A 108 28.30 -11.68 -4.78
C LYS A 108 28.43 -12.44 -6.11
N TRP A 109 29.66 -12.75 -6.53
CA TRP A 109 29.95 -13.28 -7.87
C TRP A 109 30.64 -14.65 -7.88
N SER A 110 31.22 -15.06 -6.75
CA SER A 110 31.78 -16.40 -6.56
C SER A 110 30.73 -17.36 -6.00
N GLU A 111 30.91 -18.65 -6.27
CA GLU A 111 30.12 -19.69 -5.63
C GLU A 111 30.63 -19.94 -4.21
N SER A 112 29.70 -20.15 -3.26
CA SER A 112 30.05 -20.53 -1.90
C SER A 112 30.71 -21.91 -1.89
N ILE A 113 31.91 -22.01 -1.28
CA ILE A 113 32.61 -23.28 -1.10
C ILE A 113 31.80 -24.15 -0.12
N VAL A 114 31.15 -25.19 -0.64
CA VAL A 114 30.37 -26.16 0.16
C VAL A 114 31.04 -27.53 0.08
N TYR A 115 31.71 -27.93 1.16
CA TYR A 115 32.22 -29.30 1.30
C TYR A 115 31.06 -30.29 1.51
N PRO A 116 31.01 -31.43 0.81
CA PRO A 116 29.84 -32.31 0.78
C PRO A 116 29.66 -33.22 2.01
N ASN A 117 30.52 -33.13 3.03
CA ASN A 117 30.71 -34.22 4.00
C ASN A 117 31.04 -33.78 5.45
N GLN A 118 30.24 -32.89 6.05
CA GLN A 118 30.15 -32.80 7.52
C GLN A 118 28.70 -32.75 8.03
N ALA A 119 28.43 -33.58 9.04
CA ALA A 119 27.11 -34.03 9.47
C ALA A 119 26.19 -32.91 10.02
N SER A 120 25.10 -32.60 9.31
CA SER A 120 23.83 -32.15 9.91
C SER A 120 22.66 -32.31 8.92
N ASN A 121 21.63 -33.06 9.34
CA ASN A 121 20.37 -33.38 8.64
C ASN A 121 19.97 -32.48 7.44
N LYS A 122 20.51 -32.74 6.24
CA LYS A 122 20.08 -32.14 4.97
C LYS A 122 20.10 -33.19 3.86
N SER A 123 19.04 -33.20 3.06
CA SER A 123 18.87 -34.06 1.86
C SER A 123 19.95 -33.74 0.80
N PRO A 124 20.38 -34.68 -0.05
CA PRO A 124 21.41 -34.47 -1.08
C PRO A 124 21.00 -33.54 -2.23
N TYR A 125 19.75 -33.05 -2.26
CA TYR A 125 19.31 -32.02 -3.19
C TYR A 125 19.58 -30.62 -2.62
N PHE A 126 19.93 -29.68 -3.50
CA PHE A 126 19.94 -28.25 -3.16
C PHE A 126 18.59 -27.88 -2.53
N LYS A 127 18.60 -27.23 -1.36
CA LYS A 127 17.38 -26.55 -0.91
C LYS A 127 17.05 -25.51 -1.97
N ILE A 128 15.86 -25.62 -2.57
CA ILE A 128 15.32 -24.57 -3.44
C ILE A 128 15.49 -23.26 -2.67
N PRO A 129 16.17 -22.24 -3.24
CA PRO A 129 16.26 -20.95 -2.57
C PRO A 129 14.83 -20.44 -2.42
N LEU A 130 14.34 -20.40 -1.17
CA LEU A 130 13.38 -19.37 -0.81
C LEU A 130 14.08 -18.07 -1.20
N ASN A 131 13.48 -17.32 -2.12
CA ASN A 131 13.98 -16.00 -2.52
C ASN A 131 13.99 -15.10 -1.28
N GLN A 132 15.09 -15.14 -0.53
CA GLN A 132 15.48 -14.06 0.36
C GLN A 132 15.85 -12.92 -0.56
N ALA A 133 14.86 -12.07 -0.84
CA ALA A 133 15.11 -10.79 -1.46
C ALA A 133 16.17 -10.06 -0.59
N PRO A 134 17.19 -9.44 -1.18
CA PRO A 134 18.24 -8.79 -0.41
C PRO A 134 17.65 -7.71 0.50
N ASP A 135 17.99 -7.76 1.80
CA ASP A 135 17.68 -6.68 2.74
C ASP A 135 18.45 -5.41 2.32
N ARG A 136 17.85 -4.23 2.10
CA ARG A 136 16.80 -3.44 2.81
C ARG A 136 17.33 -2.45 3.86
N THR A 137 18.31 -1.61 3.50
CA THR A 137 18.60 -0.35 4.23
C THR A 137 18.38 0.91 3.39
N ASP A 138 18.74 0.90 2.10
CA ASP A 138 18.88 2.14 1.31
C ASP A 138 17.68 2.45 0.40
N LEU A 139 16.61 1.66 0.49
CA LEU A 139 15.38 1.84 -0.29
C LEU A 139 14.13 1.78 0.61
N VAL A 140 13.67 2.97 0.98
CA VAL A 140 12.37 3.23 1.60
C VAL A 140 11.25 2.47 0.85
N LEU A 141 10.49 1.68 1.62
CA LEU A 141 9.23 0.97 1.30
C LEU A 141 8.76 1.00 -0.16
N ARG A 142 8.99 -0.10 -0.92
CA ARG A 142 8.36 -0.29 -2.25
C ARG A 142 7.04 -1.06 -2.24
N PHE A 143 6.79 -1.89 -1.23
CA PHE A 143 5.49 -2.49 -0.94
C PHE A 143 5.31 -2.54 0.58
N LYS A 144 4.08 -2.35 1.07
CA LYS A 144 3.75 -2.81 2.43
C LYS A 144 3.91 -4.32 2.43
N ASP A 145 4.72 -4.85 3.34
CA ASP A 145 4.89 -6.30 3.45
C ASP A 145 3.49 -6.94 3.59
N ALA A 146 3.16 -7.82 2.64
CA ALA A 146 1.94 -8.61 2.70
C ALA A 146 2.13 -9.65 3.80
N GLY A 147 1.94 -9.20 5.05
CA GLY A 147 2.29 -9.97 6.23
C GLY A 147 1.65 -11.35 6.18
N ALA A 148 2.50 -12.39 6.26
CA ALA A 148 2.13 -13.80 6.29
C ALA A 148 1.46 -14.17 7.64
N GLY A 149 0.42 -13.43 7.99
CA GLY A 149 -0.37 -13.54 9.19
C GLY A 149 -1.82 -13.87 8.85
N ASP A 150 -2.13 -15.16 8.87
CA ASP A 150 -3.47 -15.69 9.19
C ASP A 150 -4.62 -14.89 8.54
N ASP A 151 -4.92 -15.17 7.25
CA ASP A 151 -5.75 -14.36 6.35
C ASP A 151 -7.06 -13.81 6.94
N LYS A 152 -7.62 -14.50 7.93
CA LYS A 152 -8.82 -14.08 8.68
C LYS A 152 -8.59 -12.82 9.52
N LYS A 153 -7.42 -12.66 10.15
CA LYS A 153 -7.03 -11.48 10.94
C LYS A 153 -6.83 -10.27 10.04
N ASN A 154 -6.01 -10.40 8.99
CA ASN A 154 -5.80 -9.39 7.96
C ASN A 154 -7.15 -8.88 7.39
N ASN A 155 -8.07 -9.78 7.04
CA ASN A 155 -9.42 -9.41 6.57
C ASN A 155 -10.28 -8.68 7.62
N ARG A 156 -10.06 -8.86 8.92
CA ARG A 156 -10.75 -8.09 9.97
C ARG A 156 -10.16 -6.68 10.09
N GLN A 157 -8.84 -6.56 10.14
CA GLN A 157 -8.15 -5.26 10.20
C GLN A 157 -8.44 -4.41 8.96
N ASN A 158 -8.40 -4.98 7.76
CA ASN A 158 -8.75 -4.28 6.52
C ASN A 158 -10.17 -3.69 6.55
N ARG A 159 -11.18 -4.44 7.03
CA ARG A 159 -12.56 -3.93 7.16
C ARG A 159 -12.72 -2.82 8.21
N ILE A 160 -11.87 -2.80 9.24
CA ILE A 160 -11.82 -1.71 10.22
C ILE A 160 -11.18 -0.47 9.58
N ASN A 161 -10.08 -0.64 8.85
CA ASN A 161 -9.38 0.42 8.13
C ASN A 161 -10.28 1.07 7.07
N GLU A 162 -10.96 0.30 6.22
CA GLU A 162 -11.99 0.80 5.27
C GLU A 162 -13.05 1.68 5.96
N ARG A 163 -13.54 1.25 7.14
CA ARG A 163 -14.53 2.01 7.90
C ARG A 163 -13.94 3.31 8.45
N GLN A 164 -12.70 3.27 8.96
CA GLN A 164 -12.03 4.47 9.44
C GLN A 164 -11.73 5.46 8.30
N GLU A 165 -11.30 4.98 7.13
CA GLU A 165 -11.07 5.79 5.93
C GLU A 165 -12.35 6.45 5.43
N THR A 166 -13.45 5.70 5.35
CA THR A 166 -14.76 6.27 4.97
C THR A 166 -15.29 7.27 5.98
N VAL A 167 -15.05 7.08 7.28
CA VAL A 167 -15.43 8.07 8.31
C VAL A 167 -14.54 9.32 8.25
N LYS A 168 -13.22 9.18 8.07
CA LYS A 168 -12.29 10.30 7.86
C LYS A 168 -12.68 11.11 6.62
N GLY A 169 -12.96 10.44 5.51
CA GLY A 169 -13.39 11.09 4.27
C GLY A 169 -14.74 11.82 4.40
N LEU A 170 -15.67 11.32 5.22
CA LEU A 170 -16.91 12.04 5.56
C LEU A 170 -16.63 13.25 6.43
N SER A 171 -15.83 13.10 7.49
CA SER A 171 -15.45 14.17 8.41
C SER A 171 -14.79 15.34 7.69
N ASN A 172 -13.83 15.06 6.80
CA ASN A 172 -13.16 16.06 5.96
C ASN A 172 -14.12 16.82 5.01
N LEU A 173 -15.29 16.27 4.71
CA LEU A 173 -16.26 16.85 3.76
C LEU A 173 -17.41 17.58 4.47
N THR A 174 -17.91 17.04 5.57
CA THR A 174 -19.06 17.62 6.31
C THR A 174 -18.64 18.46 7.52
N GLY A 175 -17.36 18.43 7.92
CA GLY A 175 -16.88 19.06 9.16
C GLY A 175 -17.36 18.34 10.43
N LEU A 176 -18.03 17.18 10.32
CA LEU A 176 -18.55 16.44 11.46
C LEU A 176 -17.46 15.59 12.13
N GLU A 177 -17.51 15.52 13.46
CA GLU A 177 -16.60 14.71 14.27
C GLU A 177 -16.61 13.21 13.88
N PRO A 178 -15.46 12.55 13.68
CA PRO A 178 -15.38 11.11 13.40
C PRO A 178 -16.06 10.24 14.47
N ALA A 179 -16.02 10.68 15.73
CA ALA A 179 -16.69 10.03 16.86
C ALA A 179 -18.22 10.24 16.84
N TYR A 180 -18.73 11.32 16.24
CA TYR A 180 -20.17 11.51 16.01
C TYR A 180 -20.65 10.59 14.89
N ILE A 181 -19.99 10.60 13.73
CA ILE A 181 -20.35 9.77 12.57
C ILE A 181 -20.41 8.27 12.95
N ASN A 182 -19.46 7.78 13.74
CA ASN A 182 -19.45 6.37 14.17
C ASN A 182 -20.59 5.97 15.12
N ARG A 183 -21.22 6.93 15.82
CA ARG A 183 -22.35 6.69 16.74
C ARG A 183 -23.71 6.75 16.04
N LEU A 184 -23.77 7.24 14.80
CA LEU A 184 -25.02 7.33 14.04
C LEU A 184 -25.65 5.94 13.87
N TYR A 185 -26.97 5.88 14.06
CA TYR A 185 -27.77 4.72 13.74
C TYR A 185 -27.90 4.60 12.23
N VAL A 186 -27.58 3.43 11.67
CA VAL A 186 -27.58 3.19 10.21
C VAL A 186 -28.49 2.00 9.90
N ARG A 187 -29.46 2.19 8.99
CA ARG A 187 -30.41 1.13 8.61
C ARG A 187 -30.64 1.10 7.09
N PRO A 188 -30.34 0.00 6.39
CA PRO A 188 -30.79 -0.18 5.01
C PRO A 188 -32.30 -0.44 4.99
N ILE A 189 -33.05 0.31 4.19
CA ILE A 189 -34.50 0.15 4.01
C ILE A 189 -34.81 -0.64 2.74
N VAL A 190 -34.24 -0.23 1.61
CA VAL A 190 -34.48 -0.86 0.31
C VAL A 190 -33.18 -1.39 -0.25
N MET A 191 -33.16 -2.68 -0.58
CA MET A 191 -32.04 -3.35 -1.25
C MET A 191 -32.59 -4.02 -2.51
N LYS A 192 -32.09 -3.62 -3.68
CA LYS A 192 -32.58 -4.10 -4.98
C LYS A 192 -31.41 -4.53 -5.87
N ARG A 193 -31.64 -5.55 -6.69
CA ARG A 193 -30.84 -5.85 -7.88
C ARG A 193 -31.60 -5.29 -9.08
N VAL A 194 -31.03 -4.30 -9.76
CA VAL A 194 -31.61 -3.64 -10.94
C VAL A 194 -30.73 -3.93 -12.14
N SER A 195 -31.30 -4.12 -13.32
CA SER A 195 -30.55 -4.38 -14.56
C SER A 195 -30.77 -3.28 -15.60
N CYS A 196 -29.78 -3.12 -16.47
CA CYS A 196 -29.89 -2.31 -17.68
C CYS A 196 -29.60 -3.23 -18.87
N GLN A 197 -30.45 -3.20 -19.90
CA GLN A 197 -30.19 -3.94 -21.14
C GLN A 197 -29.23 -3.13 -22.00
N THR A 198 -28.16 -3.78 -22.48
CA THR A 198 -27.13 -3.18 -23.33
C THR A 198 -26.82 -4.11 -24.49
N SER A 199 -26.03 -3.67 -25.47
CA SER A 199 -25.54 -4.55 -26.55
C SER A 199 -24.69 -5.74 -26.04
N LYS A 200 -24.15 -5.64 -24.81
CA LYS A 200 -23.46 -6.75 -24.10
C LYS A 200 -24.41 -7.59 -23.24
N GLY A 201 -25.72 -7.47 -23.43
CA GLY A 201 -26.76 -8.13 -22.64
C GLY A 201 -27.20 -7.37 -21.39
N LYS A 202 -27.88 -8.07 -20.47
CA LYS A 202 -28.46 -7.54 -19.24
C LYS A 202 -27.37 -7.33 -18.18
N ILE A 203 -26.91 -6.08 -17.98
CA ILE A 203 -25.90 -5.75 -16.97
C ILE A 203 -26.57 -5.49 -15.61
N PRO A 204 -26.31 -6.32 -14.58
CA PRO A 204 -26.87 -6.10 -13.24
C PRO A 204 -26.10 -5.01 -12.48
N ASN A 205 -26.83 -4.33 -11.60
CA ASN A 205 -26.33 -3.38 -10.62
C ASN A 205 -27.09 -3.58 -9.30
N PHE A 206 -26.45 -3.30 -8.18
CA PHE A 206 -27.08 -3.27 -6.87
C PHE A 206 -27.43 -1.83 -6.51
N TYR A 207 -28.66 -1.61 -6.06
CA TYR A 207 -29.19 -0.36 -5.55
C TYR A 207 -29.53 -0.53 -4.06
N ALA A 208 -29.12 0.43 -3.25
CA ALA A 208 -29.45 0.50 -1.83
C ALA A 208 -29.97 1.90 -1.49
N LEU A 209 -31.00 1.95 -0.63
CA LEU A 209 -31.46 3.15 0.04
C LEU A 209 -31.34 2.92 1.55
N THR A 210 -30.59 3.79 2.20
CA THR A 210 -30.16 3.67 3.58
C THR A 210 -30.51 4.96 4.31
N ILE A 211 -31.04 4.81 5.52
CA ILE A 211 -31.25 5.91 6.44
C ILE A 211 -30.15 5.93 7.50
N VAL A 212 -29.81 7.13 7.93
CA VAL A 212 -28.88 7.42 9.02
C VAL A 212 -29.54 8.42 9.97
N GLY A 213 -29.27 8.35 11.27
CA GLY A 213 -29.74 9.35 12.23
C GLY A 213 -29.09 9.23 13.61
N ASP A 214 -29.22 10.26 14.44
CA ASP A 214 -28.59 10.34 15.76
C ASP A 214 -29.54 9.98 16.93
N LYS A 215 -30.80 9.68 16.61
CA LYS A 215 -31.91 9.48 17.57
C LYS A 215 -32.27 10.71 18.42
N LYS A 216 -31.81 11.91 18.03
CA LYS A 216 -32.08 13.20 18.69
C LYS A 216 -32.65 14.25 17.72
N GLY A 217 -33.17 13.82 16.58
CA GLY A 217 -33.80 14.68 15.58
C GLY A 217 -32.95 14.94 14.34
N MET A 218 -31.69 14.51 14.28
CA MET A 218 -30.90 14.59 13.05
C MET A 218 -31.11 13.32 12.22
N ILE A 219 -31.50 13.47 10.96
CA ILE A 219 -31.78 12.36 10.05
C ILE A 219 -31.17 12.60 8.67
N GLY A 220 -30.74 11.54 7.99
CA GLY A 220 -30.20 11.64 6.66
C GLY A 220 -30.59 10.46 5.79
N LEU A 221 -30.96 10.75 4.55
CA LEU A 221 -31.37 9.74 3.58
C LEU A 221 -30.39 9.71 2.40
N GLY A 222 -29.90 8.52 2.09
CA GLY A 222 -28.94 8.32 1.01
C GLY A 222 -29.26 7.11 0.16
N GLU A 223 -29.04 7.25 -1.13
CA GLU A 223 -29.10 6.13 -2.07
C GLU A 223 -27.74 5.91 -2.73
N GLY A 224 -27.46 4.65 -3.06
CA GLY A 224 -26.18 4.20 -3.57
C GLY A 224 -26.37 3.10 -4.61
N LYS A 225 -25.58 3.18 -5.69
CA LYS A 225 -25.60 2.19 -6.78
C LYS A 225 -24.18 1.70 -7.09
N SER A 226 -24.03 0.40 -7.31
CA SER A 226 -22.74 -0.21 -7.66
C SER A 226 -22.90 -1.50 -8.44
N ARG A 227 -21.99 -1.74 -9.38
CA ARG A 227 -21.88 -3.01 -10.13
C ARG A 227 -21.12 -4.09 -9.34
N HIS A 228 -20.16 -3.69 -8.50
CA HIS A 228 -19.22 -4.62 -7.87
C HIS A 228 -19.85 -5.48 -6.76
N GLY A 229 -20.87 -4.96 -6.05
CA GLY A 229 -21.58 -5.75 -5.05
C GLY A 229 -22.44 -4.92 -4.11
N MET A 230 -23.40 -5.57 -3.44
CA MET A 230 -24.36 -4.93 -2.55
C MET A 230 -23.70 -4.15 -1.40
N ARG A 231 -22.62 -4.66 -0.78
CA ARG A 231 -21.89 -3.95 0.28
C ARG A 231 -21.35 -2.59 -0.20
N THR A 232 -20.83 -2.51 -1.42
CA THR A 232 -20.33 -1.24 -1.99
C THR A 232 -21.47 -0.27 -2.31
N ALA A 233 -22.66 -0.76 -2.67
CA ALA A 233 -23.85 0.08 -2.83
C ALA A 233 -24.33 0.63 -1.47
N LEU A 234 -24.34 -0.18 -0.41
CA LEU A 234 -24.64 0.28 0.95
C LEU A 234 -23.61 1.31 1.44
N GLY A 235 -22.32 1.13 1.19
CA GLY A 235 -21.27 2.09 1.55
C GLY A 235 -21.53 3.47 0.91
N LYS A 236 -21.87 3.50 -0.38
CA LYS A 236 -22.27 4.74 -1.08
C LYS A 236 -23.58 5.33 -0.53
N ALA A 237 -24.57 4.50 -0.22
CA ALA A 237 -25.83 4.96 0.36
C ALA A 237 -25.64 5.58 1.74
N HIS A 238 -24.84 4.95 2.61
CA HIS A 238 -24.45 5.49 3.92
C HIS A 238 -23.69 6.81 3.79
N TRP A 239 -22.70 6.87 2.90
CA TRP A 239 -21.94 8.09 2.62
C TRP A 239 -22.84 9.26 2.18
N ASN A 240 -23.78 9.01 1.26
CA ASN A 240 -24.75 10.01 0.84
C ASN A 240 -25.75 10.38 1.95
N ALA A 241 -26.12 9.44 2.81
CA ALA A 241 -27.03 9.70 3.92
C ALA A 241 -26.41 10.61 4.99
N VAL A 242 -25.12 10.41 5.33
CA VAL A 242 -24.39 11.28 6.28
C VAL A 242 -24.19 12.69 5.72
N LYS A 243 -24.03 12.85 4.41
CA LYS A 243 -24.01 14.18 3.77
C LYS A 243 -25.35 14.90 3.87
N ASN A 244 -26.44 14.16 3.72
CA ASN A 244 -27.80 14.70 3.69
C ASN A 244 -28.43 14.73 5.10
N LEU A 245 -27.64 14.97 6.15
CA LEU A 245 -28.18 15.11 7.51
C LEU A 245 -28.97 16.42 7.63
N THR A 246 -30.22 16.30 8.07
CA THR A 246 -31.23 17.35 8.19
C THR A 246 -31.88 17.28 9.57
N PRO A 247 -32.08 18.41 10.26
CA PRO A 247 -32.78 18.45 11.54
C PRO A 247 -34.30 18.31 11.32
N ILE A 248 -34.95 17.59 12.24
CA ILE A 248 -36.42 17.47 12.32
C ILE A 248 -36.90 18.08 13.62
N SER A 249 -37.85 19.01 13.51
CA SER A 249 -38.64 19.54 14.62
C SER A 249 -39.51 18.43 15.24
N ARG A 250 -39.35 18.18 16.55
CA ARG A 250 -40.10 17.17 17.31
C ARG A 250 -40.72 17.81 18.55
N TYR A 251 -41.96 17.46 18.86
CA TYR A 251 -42.65 17.86 20.09
C TYR A 251 -42.28 16.90 21.23
N GLU A 252 -41.97 17.47 22.40
CA GLU A 252 -41.55 16.76 23.62
C GLU A 252 -40.41 15.72 23.38
N ASP A 253 -39.53 15.96 22.40
CA ASP A 253 -38.50 15.01 21.96
C ASP A 253 -39.01 13.58 21.66
N ARG A 254 -40.30 13.43 21.30
CA ARG A 254 -40.94 12.11 21.15
C ARG A 254 -41.91 11.97 19.99
N THR A 255 -42.59 13.03 19.54
CA THR A 255 -43.63 12.95 18.50
C THR A 255 -43.58 14.14 17.54
N ILE A 256 -44.47 14.17 16.55
CA ILE A 256 -44.62 15.28 15.60
C ILE A 256 -45.50 16.39 16.18
N ILE A 257 -45.33 17.61 15.68
CA ILE A 257 -45.93 18.82 16.29
C ILE A 257 -47.45 18.92 16.09
N GLY A 258 -47.97 18.30 15.03
CA GLY A 258 -49.39 18.20 14.75
C GLY A 258 -49.66 17.08 13.74
N ASP A 259 -50.90 16.97 13.29
CA ASP A 259 -51.27 15.97 12.28
C ASP A 259 -50.89 16.44 10.88
N ILE A 260 -50.44 15.52 10.03
CA ILE A 260 -49.80 15.82 8.73
C ILE A 260 -50.37 14.91 7.66
N ASP A 261 -51.05 15.55 6.70
CA ASP A 261 -51.56 14.92 5.48
C ASP A 261 -50.68 15.34 4.31
N TYR A 262 -49.75 14.47 3.91
CA TYR A 262 -48.71 14.79 2.93
C TYR A 262 -48.73 13.84 1.73
N LYS A 263 -48.50 14.37 0.52
CA LYS A 263 -48.55 13.62 -0.75
C LYS A 263 -47.21 13.67 -1.46
N PHE A 264 -46.52 12.53 -1.52
CA PHE A 264 -45.27 12.37 -2.27
C PHE A 264 -45.49 11.52 -3.52
N HIS A 265 -45.47 12.15 -4.71
CA HIS A 265 -45.88 11.55 -5.97
C HIS A 265 -47.27 10.86 -5.87
N ALA A 266 -47.30 9.52 -5.93
CA ALA A 266 -48.50 8.68 -5.81
C ALA A 266 -48.70 8.08 -4.40
N VAL A 267 -47.82 8.38 -3.43
CA VAL A 267 -47.96 8.00 -2.02
C VAL A 267 -48.76 9.10 -1.32
N LYS A 268 -49.76 8.72 -0.51
CA LYS A 268 -50.41 9.61 0.46
C LYS A 268 -50.08 9.13 1.87
N LEU A 269 -49.47 10.00 2.67
CA LEU A 269 -49.12 9.80 4.07
C LEU A 269 -50.11 10.57 4.93
N PHE A 270 -50.74 9.88 5.86
CA PHE A 270 -51.55 10.48 6.93
C PHE A 270 -50.87 10.12 8.23
N LEU A 271 -50.38 11.14 8.94
CA LEU A 271 -49.61 11.00 10.17
C LEU A 271 -50.35 11.76 11.27
N LYS A 272 -50.50 11.14 12.44
CA LYS A 272 -51.13 11.78 13.59
C LYS A 272 -50.16 11.80 14.76
N SER A 273 -50.08 12.95 15.40
CA SER A 273 -49.44 13.12 16.70
C SER A 273 -50.04 12.14 17.71
N ALA A 274 -49.23 11.63 18.63
CA ALA A 274 -49.64 10.58 19.56
C ALA A 274 -49.30 10.95 21.02
N PRO A 275 -50.10 10.52 22.01
CA PRO A 275 -49.78 10.71 23.43
C PRO A 275 -48.56 9.87 23.84
N SER A 276 -47.95 10.22 24.97
CA SER A 276 -46.78 9.53 25.53
C SER A 276 -47.10 8.07 25.86
N GLY A 277 -46.28 7.14 25.38
CA GLY A 277 -46.44 5.70 25.64
C GLY A 277 -47.36 4.98 24.65
N PHE A 278 -47.82 5.65 23.58
CA PHE A 278 -48.59 5.03 22.52
C PHE A 278 -47.75 4.12 21.60
N GLY A 279 -46.45 4.47 21.45
CA GLY A 279 -45.49 3.78 20.60
C GLY A 279 -45.64 4.10 19.11
N LEU A 280 -44.87 3.39 18.27
CA LEU A 280 -44.85 3.57 16.82
C LEU A 280 -45.84 2.61 16.14
N ARG A 281 -47.03 3.11 15.75
CA ARG A 281 -48.07 2.35 15.03
C ARG A 281 -48.17 2.84 13.58
N VAL A 282 -47.16 2.48 12.79
CA VAL A 282 -46.94 2.99 11.42
C VAL A 282 -46.48 1.87 10.45
N ASN A 283 -46.34 2.20 9.17
CA ASN A 283 -45.71 1.33 8.16
C ASN A 283 -44.27 0.98 8.59
N PRO A 284 -43.78 -0.27 8.42
CA PRO A 284 -42.43 -0.66 8.83
C PRO A 284 -41.31 0.23 8.26
N ASN A 285 -41.46 0.76 7.04
CA ASN A 285 -40.46 1.68 6.48
C ASN A 285 -40.45 3.04 7.21
N ILE A 286 -41.59 3.48 7.72
CA ILE A 286 -41.75 4.70 8.52
C ILE A 286 -41.24 4.47 9.96
N PHE A 287 -41.46 3.27 10.51
CA PHE A 287 -40.95 2.86 11.82
C PHE A 287 -39.41 2.99 11.90
N GLU A 288 -38.69 2.45 10.91
CA GLU A 288 -37.23 2.52 10.85
C GLU A 288 -36.72 3.98 10.72
N VAL A 289 -37.49 4.85 10.05
CA VAL A 289 -37.20 6.29 9.97
C VAL A 289 -37.43 6.98 11.32
N CYS A 290 -38.53 6.69 12.00
CA CYS A 290 -38.81 7.19 13.35
C CYS A 290 -37.72 6.77 14.34
N GLN A 291 -37.27 5.52 14.26
CA GLN A 291 -36.21 4.98 15.11
C GLN A 291 -34.85 5.66 14.87
N ALA A 292 -34.55 6.08 13.64
CA ALA A 292 -33.37 6.88 13.30
C ALA A 292 -33.50 8.34 13.78
N ALA A 293 -34.68 8.94 13.64
CA ALA A 293 -34.99 10.30 14.06
C ALA A 293 -35.07 10.49 15.59
N GLY A 294 -35.39 9.44 16.34
CA GLY A 294 -35.74 9.56 17.76
C GLY A 294 -37.20 9.96 18.00
N ILE A 295 -38.11 9.57 17.10
CA ILE A 295 -39.55 9.65 17.31
C ILE A 295 -39.99 8.34 17.99
N LYS A 296 -40.69 8.46 19.12
CA LYS A 296 -41.13 7.35 19.99
C LYS A 296 -42.61 7.04 19.83
N ASP A 297 -43.44 8.07 19.70
CA ASP A 297 -44.90 7.95 19.59
C ASP A 297 -45.37 8.52 18.24
N LEU A 298 -46.00 7.68 17.41
CA LEU A 298 -46.57 8.11 16.13
C LEU A 298 -47.67 7.14 15.68
N ALA A 299 -48.82 7.67 15.28
CA ALA A 299 -49.82 6.94 14.53
C ALA A 299 -49.76 7.33 13.05
N GLY A 300 -49.92 6.39 12.12
CA GLY A 300 -49.92 6.79 10.71
C GLY A 300 -50.22 5.68 9.71
N LYS A 301 -50.80 6.08 8.58
CA LYS A 301 -51.26 5.17 7.52
C LYS A 301 -50.81 5.66 6.14
N VAL A 302 -50.45 4.70 5.29
CA VAL A 302 -50.04 4.93 3.90
C VAL A 302 -51.14 4.47 2.95
N TYR A 303 -51.67 5.42 2.18
CA TYR A 303 -52.71 5.22 1.17
C TYR A 303 -52.16 5.37 -0.25
N LYS A 304 -52.93 4.87 -1.23
CA LYS A 304 -52.54 4.77 -2.64
C LYS A 304 -51.25 3.95 -2.80
N SER A 305 -50.14 4.51 -3.30
CA SER A 305 -48.91 3.74 -3.49
C SER A 305 -48.18 3.46 -2.17
N ARG A 306 -47.59 2.26 -2.04
CA ARG A 306 -46.79 1.84 -0.87
C ARG A 306 -45.35 1.47 -1.24
N ASN A 307 -44.84 2.00 -2.36
CA ASN A 307 -43.44 1.80 -2.78
C ASN A 307 -42.47 2.31 -1.70
N PRO A 308 -41.65 1.47 -1.05
CA PRO A 308 -40.89 1.84 0.14
C PRO A 308 -39.92 3.00 -0.09
N MET A 309 -39.33 3.10 -1.29
CA MET A 309 -38.45 4.22 -1.67
C MET A 309 -39.18 5.57 -1.59
N ASN A 310 -40.42 5.62 -2.09
CA ASN A 310 -41.22 6.85 -2.13
C ASN A 310 -41.89 7.11 -0.77
N VAL A 311 -42.23 6.06 -0.02
CA VAL A 311 -42.74 6.19 1.36
C VAL A 311 -41.68 6.84 2.25
N VAL A 312 -40.42 6.41 2.17
CA VAL A 312 -39.35 7.01 3.00
C VAL A 312 -38.99 8.42 2.52
N LYS A 313 -38.78 8.66 1.22
CA LYS A 313 -38.48 10.01 0.69
C LYS A 313 -39.58 11.01 1.09
N GLY A 314 -40.84 10.65 0.85
CA GLY A 314 -41.98 11.48 1.23
C GLY A 314 -42.21 11.64 2.72
N PHE A 315 -41.81 10.66 3.55
CA PHE A 315 -41.93 10.79 5.00
C PHE A 315 -40.85 11.72 5.58
N VAL A 316 -39.60 11.62 5.12
CA VAL A 316 -38.54 12.57 5.50
C VAL A 316 -38.91 13.99 5.07
N GLU A 317 -39.41 14.18 3.84
CA GLU A 317 -39.87 15.49 3.37
C GLU A 317 -41.05 16.02 4.21
N ALA A 318 -42.05 15.19 4.52
CA ALA A 318 -43.16 15.56 5.40
C ALA A 318 -42.67 16.00 6.80
N LEU A 319 -41.66 15.34 7.36
CA LEU A 319 -41.04 15.73 8.62
C LEU A 319 -40.30 17.08 8.52
N THR A 320 -39.54 17.31 7.44
CA THR A 320 -38.81 18.57 7.21
C THR A 320 -39.76 19.75 6.97
N THR A 321 -40.95 19.54 6.39
CA THR A 321 -41.95 20.60 6.17
C THR A 321 -42.69 21.08 7.43
N GLN A 322 -42.49 20.44 8.59
CA GLN A 322 -43.11 20.87 9.85
C GLN A 322 -42.54 22.19 10.34
N ARG A 323 -43.41 23.17 10.61
CA ARG A 323 -43.05 24.40 11.32
C ARG A 323 -42.93 24.11 12.82
N SER A 324 -41.97 24.73 13.50
CA SER A 324 -41.92 24.65 14.95
C SER A 324 -43.07 25.43 15.59
N LEU A 325 -43.37 25.15 16.86
CA LEU A 325 -44.38 25.91 17.61
C LEU A 325 -43.95 27.39 17.78
N GLU A 326 -42.65 27.63 17.86
CA GLU A 326 -42.04 28.97 17.99
C GLU A 326 -42.17 29.77 16.69
N ASP A 327 -41.94 29.14 15.53
CA ASP A 327 -42.17 29.75 14.20
C ASP A 327 -43.65 30.12 14.01
N LEU A 328 -44.56 29.25 14.45
CA LEU A 328 -46.01 29.45 14.35
C LEU A 328 -46.50 30.57 15.28
N ALA A 329 -45.95 30.68 16.48
CA ALA A 329 -46.26 31.78 17.40
C ALA A 329 -45.74 33.12 16.86
N SER A 330 -44.48 33.15 16.42
CA SER A 330 -43.80 34.33 15.87
C SER A 330 -44.50 34.84 14.61
N GLY A 331 -44.78 33.95 13.65
CA GLY A 331 -45.48 34.30 12.41
C GLY A 331 -46.94 34.72 12.59
N ARG A 332 -47.53 34.57 13.78
CA ARG A 332 -48.88 35.03 14.13
C ARG A 332 -48.90 36.20 15.12
N GLY A 333 -47.75 36.59 15.70
CA GLY A 333 -47.67 37.57 16.79
C GLY A 333 -48.46 37.18 18.04
N LYS A 334 -48.69 35.88 18.28
CA LYS A 334 -49.54 35.39 19.38
C LYS A 334 -48.84 34.27 20.16
N LYS A 335 -48.88 34.35 21.49
CA LYS A 335 -48.36 33.31 22.38
C LYS A 335 -49.14 32.01 22.16
N LEU A 336 -48.46 30.97 21.69
CA LEU A 336 -49.02 29.62 21.58
C LEU A 336 -48.69 28.87 22.88
N VAL A 337 -49.72 28.49 23.63
CA VAL A 337 -49.58 27.85 24.95
C VAL A 337 -49.90 26.36 24.84
N ASP A 338 -48.97 25.53 25.28
CA ASP A 338 -49.20 24.09 25.46
C ASP A 338 -49.82 23.82 26.84
N LEU A 339 -51.10 23.43 26.83
CA LEU A 339 -51.87 23.15 28.04
C LEU A 339 -51.30 21.98 28.85
N ARG A 340 -50.76 20.94 28.20
CA ARG A 340 -50.16 19.79 28.92
C ARG A 340 -48.94 20.25 29.69
N LYS A 341 -48.03 20.97 29.03
CA LYS A 341 -46.79 21.44 29.66
C LYS A 341 -47.09 22.40 30.82
N VAL A 342 -48.06 23.30 30.67
CA VAL A 342 -48.49 24.20 31.76
C VAL A 342 -49.02 23.41 32.96
N TYR A 343 -49.88 22.41 32.74
CA TYR A 343 -50.48 21.62 33.81
C TYR A 343 -49.46 20.85 34.68
N TYR A 344 -48.36 20.38 34.08
CA TYR A 344 -47.30 19.63 34.77
C TYR A 344 -46.04 20.45 35.10
N SER A 345 -46.09 21.78 35.02
CA SER A 345 -44.97 22.68 35.39
C SER A 345 -45.28 23.63 36.56
N ALA A 346 -46.48 23.51 37.13
CA ALA A 346 -46.80 23.96 38.49
C ALA A 346 -46.58 22.79 39.46
#